data_AF-A0A9D1YDU7-F1
#
_entry.id   AF-A0A9D1YDU7-F1
#
_cell.length_a   1.000
_cell.length_b   1.000
_cell.length_c   1.000
_cell.angle_alpha   90.00
_cell.angle_beta   90.00
_cell.angle_gamma   90.00
#
_symmetry.space_group_name_H-M   'P 1'
#
loop_
_entity.id
_entity.type
_entity.pdbx_description
1 polymer ?
#
loop_
_entity_poly.entity_id
_entity_poly.type
_entity_poly.pdbx_seq_one_letter_code
_entity_poly.pdbx_strand_id
1 'polypeptide(L)' 'TRYKVEASPETPGYELLEAIGRKRGMLISGGEVNTERAAITVLDEYRGGKLGRMTLERP' A
#
# COMPACT_ATOMS: atom_id res chain seq x y z
N THR A 1 -9.41 -0.94 -7.81
CA THR A 1 -9.26 -0.75 -6.34
C THR A 1 -8.43 0.49 -6.04
N ARG A 2 -8.53 1.07 -4.82
CA ARG A 2 -8.04 2.42 -4.43
C ARG A 2 -6.67 2.85 -4.97
N TYR A 3 -5.66 1.99 -4.91
CA TYR A 3 -4.30 2.33 -5.37
C TYR A 3 -4.09 2.15 -6.88
N LYS A 4 -5.03 1.51 -7.59
CA LYS A 4 -4.93 1.15 -9.02
C LYS A 4 -3.61 0.43 -9.35
N VAL A 5 -3.04 -0.32 -8.40
CA VAL A 5 -1.85 -1.15 -8.62
C VAL A 5 -2.28 -2.52 -9.09
N GLU A 6 -1.54 -3.09 -10.04
CA GLU A 6 -1.71 -4.48 -10.46
C GLU A 6 -0.88 -5.35 -9.52
N ALA A 7 -1.51 -6.40 -8.98
CA ALA A 7 -0.88 -7.33 -8.06
C ALA A 7 -1.52 -8.70 -8.24
N SER A 8 -0.69 -9.75 -8.23
CA SER A 8 -1.14 -11.13 -8.11
C SER A 8 -1.16 -11.56 -6.64
N PRO A 9 -1.90 -12.62 -6.27
CA PRO A 9 -1.83 -13.19 -4.92
C PRO A 9 -0.42 -13.63 -4.50
N GLU A 10 0.42 -13.96 -5.49
CA GLU A 10 1.82 -14.37 -5.33
C GLU A 10 2.76 -13.17 -5.17
N THR A 11 2.29 -11.94 -5.44
CA THR A 11 3.13 -10.74 -5.36
C THR A 11 3.54 -10.49 -3.91
N PRO A 12 4.84 -10.40 -3.60
CA PRO A 12 5.29 -10.10 -2.24
C PRO A 12 4.70 -8.79 -1.73
N GLY A 13 4.27 -8.76 -0.46
CA GLY A 13 3.69 -7.56 0.15
C GLY A 13 4.62 -6.35 0.12
N TYR A 14 5.94 -6.58 0.13
CA TYR A 14 6.94 -5.54 0.00
C TYR A 14 6.90 -4.87 -1.38
N GLU A 15 6.88 -5.64 -2.47
CA GLU A 15 6.78 -5.12 -3.84
C GLU A 15 5.46 -4.36 -4.05
N LEU A 16 4.38 -4.85 -3.46
CA LEU A 16 3.09 -4.16 -3.47
C LEU A 16 3.18 -2.79 -2.77
N LEU A 17 3.86 -2.73 -1.63
CA LEU A 17 4.06 -1.48 -0.89
C LEU A 17 4.90 -0.49 -1.69
N GLU A 18 5.97 -0.96 -2.35
CA GLU A 18 6.80 -0.12 -3.23
C GLU A 18 6.00 0.41 -4.42
N ALA A 19 5.18 -0.43 -5.05
CA ALA A 19 4.31 -0.03 -6.15
C ALA A 19 3.32 1.07 -5.72
N ILE A 20 2.73 0.92 -4.52
CA ILE A 20 1.85 1.94 -3.94
C ILE A 20 2.61 3.24 -3.68
N GLY A 21 3.81 3.16 -3.08
CA GLY A 21 4.65 4.31 -2.78
C GLY A 21 5.07 5.08 -4.04
N ARG A 22 5.56 4.37 -5.07
CA ARG A 22 5.90 4.98 -6.38
C ARG A 22 4.70 5.69 -7.00
N LYS A 23 3.53 5.03 -7.01
CA LYS A 23 2.31 5.58 -7.60
C LYS A 23 1.80 6.82 -6.87
N ARG A 24 2.12 6.97 -5.58
CA ARG A 24 1.79 8.15 -4.77
C ARG A 24 2.90 9.19 -4.69
N GLY A 25 4.00 9.01 -5.42
CA GLY A 25 5.13 9.95 -5.41
C GLY A 25 5.86 10.00 -4.06
N MET A 26 5.79 8.92 -3.26
CA MET A 26 6.51 8.81 -1.99
C MET A 26 7.95 8.38 -2.26
N LEU A 27 8.71 9.25 -2.92
CA LEU A 27 10.10 9.00 -3.26
C LEU A 27 11.02 9.79 -2.33
N ILE A 28 12.19 9.22 -2.02
CA ILE A 28 13.32 9.91 -1.40
C ILE A 28 14.36 10.30 -2.46
N SER A 29 15.43 10.97 -2.03
CA SER A 29 16.56 11.29 -2.92
C SER A 29 17.12 10.02 -3.55
N GLY A 30 17.43 10.07 -4.84
CA GLY A 30 17.88 8.90 -5.62
C GLY A 30 16.76 8.09 -6.27
N GLY A 31 15.48 8.46 -6.08
CA GLY A 31 14.35 7.79 -6.73
C GLY A 31 13.91 6.50 -6.04
N GLU A 32 14.48 6.20 -4.87
CA GLU A 32 14.03 5.11 -4.00
C GLU A 32 12.69 5.45 -3.34
N VAL A 33 11.92 4.42 -3.00
CA VAL A 33 10.60 4.59 -2.39
C VAL A 33 10.76 4.78 -0.89
N ASN A 34 10.09 5.80 -0.35
CA ASN A 34 9.91 5.93 1.09
C ASN A 34 8.87 4.91 1.57
N THR A 35 9.34 3.72 1.93
CA THR A 35 8.50 2.60 2.39
C THR A 35 7.82 2.88 3.72
N GLU A 36 8.45 3.65 4.61
CA GLU A 36 7.86 4.08 5.90
C GLU A 36 6.61 4.93 5.67
N ARG A 37 6.71 6.00 4.87
CA ARG A 37 5.56 6.85 4.51
C ARG A 37 4.48 6.08 3.78
N ALA A 38 4.86 5.13 2.92
CA ALA A 38 3.92 4.25 2.25
C ALA A 38 3.17 3.37 3.26
N ALA A 39 3.87 2.75 4.20
CA ALA A 39 3.28 1.87 5.22
C ALA A 39 2.31 2.64 6.12
N ILE A 40 2.72 3.81 6.62
CA ILE A 40 1.86 4.69 7.43
C ILE A 40 0.59 5.03 6.66
N THR A 41 0.72 5.45 5.39
CA THR A 41 -0.44 5.80 4.56
C THR A 41 -1.38 4.61 4.34
N VAL A 42 -0.84 3.42 4.08
CA VAL A 42 -1.66 2.21 3.88
C VAL A 42 -2.44 1.89 5.16
N LEU A 43 -1.80 1.95 6.32
CA LEU A 43 -2.43 1.71 7.62
C LEU A 43 -3.50 2.77 7.95
N ASP A 44 -3.24 4.04 7.67
CA ASP A 44 -4.21 5.11 7.89
C ASP A 44 -5.44 4.97 7.00
N GLU A 45 -5.26 4.53 5.76
CA GLU A 45 -6.37 4.26 4.85
C GLU A 45 -7.15 3.00 5.20
N TYR A 46 -6.47 1.98 5.74
CA TYR A 46 -7.11 0.82 6.34
C TYR A 46 -7.98 1.22 7.54
N ARG A 47 -7.40 1.90 8.53
CA ARG A 47 -8.08 2.36 9.75
C ARG A 47 -9.23 3.32 9.45
N GLY A 48 -9.07 4.17 8.43
CA GLY A 48 -10.11 5.07 7.96
C GLY A 48 -11.20 4.43 7.11
N GLY A 49 -11.20 3.10 6.93
CA GLY A 49 -12.19 2.37 6.12
C GLY A 49 -12.14 2.70 4.62
N LYS A 50 -11.09 3.37 4.16
CA LYS A 50 -10.97 3.89 2.80
C LYS A 50 -10.66 2.81 1.77
N LEU A 51 -10.17 1.65 2.24
CA LEU A 51 -9.90 0.47 1.42
C LEU A 51 -11.13 -0.41 1.16
N GLY A 52 -12.28 -0.04 1.73
CA GLY A 52 -13.53 -0.81 1.64
C GLY A 52 -13.80 -1.61 2.90
N ARG A 53 -14.92 -2.35 2.89
CA ARG A 53 -15.33 -3.20 4.03
C ARG A 53 -14.50 -4.47 4.04
N MET A 54 -13.83 -4.75 5.16
CA MET A 54 -13.01 -5.95 5.34
C MET A 54 -13.06 -6.41 6.80
N THR A 55 -13.01 -7.72 7.00
CA THR A 55 -12.85 -8.37 8.32
C THR A 55 -11.48 -9.04 8.37
N LEU A 56 -10.78 -8.92 9.49
CA LEU A 56 -9.52 -9.64 9.72
C LEU A 56 -9.74 -11.00 10.38
N GLU A 57 -10.92 -11.22 10.94
CA GLU A 57 -11.29 -12.46 11.59
C GLU A 57 -12.28 -13.24 10.70
N ARG A 58 -12.13 -14.57 10.71
CA ARG A 58 -13.06 -15.53 10.12
C ARG A 58 -13.74 -16.30 11.26
N PRO A 59 -15.02 -16.68 11.12
CA PRO A 59 -15.75 -17.41 12.16
C PRO A 59 -15.11 -18.75 12.52
#